data_AF-A0A4P8XJ74-F1
#
_entry.id   AF-A0A4P8XJ74-F1
#
_cell.length_a   1.000
_cell.length_b   1.000
_cell.length_c   1.000
_cell.angle_alpha   90.00
_cell.angle_beta   90.00
_cell.angle_gamma   90.00
#
_symmetry.space_group_name_H-M   'P 1'
#
loop_
_entity.id
_entity.type
_entity.pdbx_description
1 polymer ?
#
loop_
_entity_poly.entity_id
_entity_poly.type
_entity_poly.pdbx_seq_one_letter_code
_entity_poly.pdbx_strand_id
1 'polypeptide(L)'
;MAAPLERIQTFTGLHHRLGTDLRFRYQCGLPLDRDAPSIATLSRVFADLTKKNLAKQLFDDLVNRCRQEGVIDGSHVAIDSAAIQAYEKKNPESKSEQTGHANWGAKFDSFGNKVTWFGYKLHLAVDTQSELPLALEVTPADVNDGEMAPD
;
A
#
# COMPACT_ATOMS: atom_id res chain seq x y z
N MET A 1 -11.88 -1.69 -1.99
CA MET A 1 -10.74 -0.91 -2.54
C MET A 1 -11.07 0.56 -2.85
N ALA A 2 -12.27 1.07 -2.51
CA ALA A 2 -12.63 2.48 -2.77
C ALA A 2 -12.04 3.48 -1.75
N ALA A 3 -11.68 3.05 -0.54
CA ALA A 3 -11.28 3.96 0.54
C ALA A 3 -10.02 4.80 0.24
N PRO A 4 -8.91 4.25 -0.30
CA PRO A 4 -7.74 5.08 -0.65
C PRO A 4 -8.00 6.04 -1.82
N LEU A 5 -8.83 5.63 -2.79
CA LEU A 5 -9.22 6.46 -3.93
C LEU A 5 -10.06 7.68 -3.48
N GLU A 6 -10.86 7.52 -2.44
CA GLU A 6 -11.65 8.57 -1.79
C GLU A 6 -10.87 9.32 -0.69
N ARG A 7 -9.54 9.10 -0.57
CA ARG A 7 -8.67 9.67 0.49
C ARG A 7 -9.12 9.36 1.92
N ILE A 8 -9.82 8.25 2.13
CA ILE A 8 -10.23 7.76 3.45
C ILE A 8 -9.10 6.93 4.05
N GLN A 9 -8.43 7.48 5.06
CA GLN A 9 -7.21 6.90 5.63
C GLN A 9 -7.45 5.99 6.85
N THR A 10 -8.67 5.95 7.40
CA THR A 10 -8.95 5.19 8.63
C THR A 10 -10.24 4.38 8.54
N PHE A 11 -10.31 3.27 9.27
CA PHE A 11 -11.56 2.50 9.38
C PHE A 11 -12.70 3.30 10.01
N THR A 12 -12.39 4.23 10.92
CA THR A 12 -13.38 5.17 11.47
C THR A 12 -13.93 6.09 10.39
N GLY A 13 -13.08 6.65 9.54
CA GLY A 13 -13.49 7.47 8.40
C GLY A 13 -14.31 6.67 7.39
N LEU A 14 -13.93 5.42 7.12
CA LEU A 14 -14.66 4.53 6.22
C LEU A 14 -16.05 4.18 6.79
N HIS A 15 -16.12 3.80 8.06
CA HIS A 15 -17.38 3.55 8.75
C HIS A 15 -18.30 4.78 8.70
N HIS A 16 -17.75 5.96 9.01
CA HIS A 16 -18.52 7.20 8.95
C HIS A 16 -19.05 7.47 7.55
N ARG A 17 -18.21 7.36 6.51
CA ARG A 17 -18.64 7.60 5.12
C ARG A 17 -19.68 6.59 4.64
N LEU A 18 -19.52 5.31 4.99
CA LEU A 18 -20.50 4.27 4.70
C LEU A 18 -21.85 4.52 5.40
N GLY A 19 -21.83 5.14 6.58
CA GLY A 19 -23.05 5.51 7.31
C GLY A 19 -23.72 6.78 6.79
N THR A 20 -22.95 7.76 6.31
CA THR A 20 -23.48 9.08 5.89
C THR A 20 -23.81 9.17 4.39
N ASP A 21 -23.17 8.35 3.55
CA ASP A 21 -23.35 8.37 2.10
C ASP A 21 -23.86 7.02 1.58
N LEU A 22 -25.18 6.94 1.37
CA LEU A 22 -25.85 5.75 0.85
C LEU A 22 -25.40 5.38 -0.56
N ARG A 23 -25.03 6.36 -1.40
CA ARG A 23 -24.55 6.09 -2.77
C ARG A 23 -23.19 5.42 -2.71
N PHE A 24 -22.29 5.94 -1.89
CA PHE A 24 -20.98 5.33 -1.65
C PHE A 24 -21.12 3.91 -1.07
N ARG A 25 -22.05 3.71 -0.12
CA ARG A 25 -22.33 2.39 0.44
C ARG A 25 -22.80 1.39 -0.62
N TYR A 26 -23.72 1.81 -1.49
CA TYR A 26 -24.19 1.01 -2.60
C TYR A 26 -23.08 0.68 -3.61
N GLN A 27 -22.24 1.67 -3.97
CA GLN A 27 -21.08 1.48 -4.84
C GLN A 27 -20.05 0.51 -4.25
N CYS A 28 -19.92 0.47 -2.92
CA CYS A 28 -19.11 -0.51 -2.22
C CYS A 28 -19.72 -1.92 -2.21
N GLY A 29 -20.88 -2.14 -2.83
CA GLY A 29 -21.59 -3.41 -2.86
C GLY A 29 -22.20 -3.81 -1.51
N LEU A 30 -22.36 -2.84 -0.59
CA LEU A 30 -22.94 -3.11 0.73
C LEU A 30 -24.45 -2.88 0.67
N PRO A 31 -25.26 -3.80 1.22
CA PRO A 31 -26.70 -3.69 1.13
C PRO A 31 -27.22 -2.54 2.00
N LEU A 32 -28.30 -1.91 1.56
CA LEU A 32 -28.85 -0.70 2.17
C LEU A 32 -29.93 -0.98 3.23
N ASP A 33 -30.35 -2.24 3.37
CA ASP A 33 -31.41 -2.73 4.25
C ASP A 33 -30.96 -2.98 5.70
N ARG A 34 -29.65 -2.98 5.95
CA ARG A 34 -29.03 -3.13 7.28
C ARG A 34 -28.17 -1.93 7.62
N ASP A 35 -27.58 -1.89 8.81
CA ASP A 35 -26.63 -0.84 9.19
C ASP A 35 -25.26 -1.00 8.53
N ALA A 36 -24.50 0.11 8.43
CA ALA A 36 -23.13 0.08 7.94
C ALA A 36 -22.27 -0.87 8.80
N PRO A 37 -21.33 -1.62 8.19
CA PRO A 37 -20.50 -2.55 8.94
C PRO A 37 -19.66 -1.82 9.98
N SER A 38 -19.65 -2.33 11.21
CA SER A 38 -18.87 -1.74 12.30
C SER A 38 -17.37 -1.69 11.98
N ILE A 39 -16.65 -0.78 12.65
CA ILE A 39 -15.18 -0.64 12.54
C ILE A 39 -14.47 -1.99 12.79
N ALA A 40 -14.92 -2.75 13.80
CA ALA A 40 -14.36 -4.07 14.11
C ALA A 40 -14.62 -5.11 13.00
N THR A 41 -15.74 -5.01 12.29
CA THR A 41 -16.04 -5.89 11.15
C THR A 41 -15.15 -5.53 9.96
N LEU A 42 -15.03 -4.23 9.64
CA LEU A 42 -14.12 -3.76 8.59
C LEU A 42 -12.67 -4.20 8.86
N SER A 43 -12.17 -3.98 10.08
CA SER A 43 -10.82 -4.38 10.48
C SER A 43 -10.57 -5.88 10.30
N ARG A 44 -11.48 -6.74 10.78
CA ARG A 44 -11.36 -8.21 10.63
C ARG A 44 -11.35 -8.65 9.17
N VAL A 45 -12.24 -8.10 8.34
CA VAL A 45 -12.29 -8.43 6.91
C VAL A 45 -10.99 -8.04 6.21
N PHE A 46 -10.46 -6.84 6.47
CA PHE A 46 -9.19 -6.42 5.88
C PHE A 46 -8.02 -7.30 6.35
N ALA A 47 -7.98 -7.66 7.64
CA ALA A 47 -6.97 -8.58 8.15
C ALA A 47 -7.03 -9.96 7.47
N ASP A 48 -8.23 -10.49 7.25
CA ASP A 48 -8.42 -11.76 6.55
C ASP A 48 -8.08 -11.68 5.06
N LEU A 49 -8.35 -10.54 4.40
CA LEU A 49 -7.93 -10.30 3.02
C LEU A 49 -6.41 -10.27 2.89
N THR A 50 -5.72 -9.56 3.80
CA THR A 50 -4.25 -9.51 3.83
C THR A 50 -3.64 -10.89 4.03
N LYS A 51 -4.18 -11.70 4.96
CA LYS A 51 -3.70 -13.07 5.20
C LYS A 51 -3.81 -13.99 3.98
N LYS A 52 -4.85 -13.79 3.16
CA LYS A 52 -5.07 -14.61 1.95
C LYS A 52 -4.18 -14.20 0.78
N ASN A 53 -3.46 -13.08 0.88
CA ASN A 53 -2.59 -12.55 -0.16
C ASN A 53 -3.27 -12.33 -1.53
N LEU A 54 -4.60 -12.17 -1.55
CA LEU A 54 -5.39 -12.05 -2.78
C LEU A 54 -5.04 -10.81 -3.58
N ALA A 55 -4.66 -9.72 -2.91
CA ALA A 55 -4.27 -8.49 -3.58
C ALA A 55 -3.00 -8.68 -4.42
N LYS A 56 -2.01 -9.43 -3.89
CA LYS A 56 -0.79 -9.76 -4.64
C LYS A 56 -1.11 -10.63 -5.84
N GLN A 57 -1.91 -11.69 -5.64
CA GLN A 57 -2.34 -12.57 -6.73
C GLN A 57 -3.07 -11.81 -7.85
N LEU A 58 -4.03 -10.94 -7.49
CA LEU A 58 -4.74 -10.11 -8.46
C LEU A 58 -3.81 -9.15 -9.21
N PHE A 59 -2.83 -8.57 -8.52
CA PHE A 59 -1.82 -7.73 -9.15
C PHE A 59 -1.00 -8.53 -10.16
N ASP A 60 -0.46 -9.69 -9.77
CA ASP A 60 0.35 -10.55 -10.62
C ASP A 60 -0.45 -11.02 -11.85
N ASP A 61 -1.72 -11.39 -11.67
CA ASP A 61 -2.62 -11.79 -12.76
C ASP A 61 -2.86 -10.65 -13.77
N LEU A 62 -3.03 -9.41 -13.28
CA LEU A 62 -3.20 -8.23 -14.14
C LEU A 62 -1.92 -7.91 -14.93
N VAL A 63 -0.75 -7.95 -14.28
CA VAL A 63 0.54 -7.74 -14.95
C VAL A 63 0.74 -8.79 -16.04
N ASN A 64 0.47 -10.06 -15.73
CA ASN A 64 0.59 -11.16 -16.70
C ASN A 64 -0.35 -10.97 -17.89
N ARG A 65 -1.58 -10.52 -17.66
CA ARG A 65 -2.53 -10.21 -18.73
C ARG A 65 -2.05 -9.05 -19.60
N CYS A 66 -1.56 -7.98 -19.00
CA CYS A 66 -1.00 -6.83 -19.74
C CYS A 66 0.21 -7.23 -20.60
N ARG A 67 1.06 -8.16 -20.12
CA ARG A 67 2.16 -8.74 -20.92
C ARG A 67 1.63 -9.54 -22.11
N GLN A 68 0.62 -10.39 -21.90
CA GLN A 68 0.02 -11.19 -22.97
C GLN A 68 -0.66 -10.35 -24.05
N GLU A 69 -1.29 -9.25 -23.65
CA GLU A 69 -1.94 -8.29 -24.55
C GLU A 69 -0.94 -7.31 -25.21
N GLY A 70 0.37 -7.39 -24.86
CA GLY A 70 1.41 -6.52 -25.40
C GLY A 70 1.35 -5.07 -24.92
N VAL A 71 0.61 -4.80 -23.83
CA VAL A 71 0.53 -3.48 -23.18
C VAL A 71 1.82 -3.19 -22.40
N ILE A 72 2.38 -4.23 -21.79
CA ILE A 72 3.67 -4.20 -21.09
C ILE A 72 4.67 -4.95 -21.95
N ASP A 73 5.74 -4.26 -22.39
CA ASP A 73 6.82 -4.89 -23.15
C ASP A 73 7.96 -5.42 -22.26
N GLY A 74 8.16 -4.79 -21.08
CA GLY A 74 9.18 -5.16 -20.09
C GLY A 74 10.62 -4.96 -20.59
N SER A 75 10.84 -4.24 -21.69
CA SER A 75 12.16 -4.07 -22.31
C SER A 75 13.07 -3.14 -21.51
N HIS A 76 12.46 -2.13 -20.88
CA HIS A 76 13.13 -1.15 -20.05
C HIS A 76 12.35 -1.00 -18.76
N VAL A 77 13.04 -1.25 -17.64
CA VAL A 77 12.44 -1.25 -16.30
C VAL A 77 13.13 -0.18 -15.46
N ALA A 78 12.34 0.73 -14.90
CA ALA A 78 12.78 1.65 -13.87
C ALA A 78 12.46 1.06 -12.49
N ILE A 79 13.40 1.18 -11.57
CA ILE A 79 13.23 0.76 -10.18
C ILE A 79 13.44 1.98 -9.29
N ASP A 80 12.49 2.26 -8.42
CA ASP A 80 12.60 3.31 -7.42
C ASP A 80 11.88 2.91 -6.12
N SER A 81 12.25 3.55 -5.02
CA SER A 81 11.66 3.33 -3.70
C SER A 81 10.94 4.59 -3.19
N ALA A 82 9.71 4.42 -2.72
CA ALA A 82 8.90 5.50 -2.16
C ALA A 82 8.70 5.32 -0.65
N ALA A 83 8.94 6.39 0.12
CA ALA A 83 8.71 6.39 1.56
C ALA A 83 7.21 6.37 1.89
N ILE A 84 6.79 5.41 2.71
CA ILE A 84 5.42 5.31 3.25
C ILE A 84 5.47 5.58 4.74
N GLN A 85 4.71 6.56 5.23
CA GLN A 85 4.60 6.80 6.67
C GLN A 85 3.69 5.77 7.33
N ALA A 86 4.13 5.24 8.47
CA ALA A 86 3.32 4.34 9.27
C ALA A 86 2.15 5.08 9.95
N TYR A 87 1.00 4.39 10.04
CA TYR A 87 -0.12 4.84 10.87
C TYR A 87 0.05 4.50 12.35
N GLU A 88 0.96 3.57 12.68
CA GLU A 88 1.19 3.16 14.06
C GLU A 88 1.94 4.23 14.86
N LYS A 89 1.87 4.11 16.19
CA LYS A 89 2.53 5.07 17.08
C LYS A 89 4.04 5.00 16.88
N LYS A 90 4.66 6.14 16.57
CA LYS A 90 6.12 6.27 16.45
C LYS A 90 6.78 5.81 17.75
N ASN A 91 7.60 4.78 17.66
CA ASN A 91 8.50 4.39 18.74
C ASN A 91 9.83 5.14 18.59
N PRO A 92 10.50 5.49 19.70
CA PRO A 92 11.88 5.99 19.63
C PRO A 92 12.76 4.96 18.90
N GLU A 93 13.75 5.44 18.14
CA GLU A 93 14.70 4.60 17.39
C GLU A 93 15.41 3.59 18.31
N SER A 94 15.71 3.97 19.54
CA SER A 94 16.30 3.08 20.56
C SER A 94 15.38 1.92 21.01
N LYS A 95 14.11 1.92 20.61
CA LYS A 95 13.10 0.90 20.95
C LYS A 95 12.44 0.30 19.71
N SER A 96 12.88 0.64 18.50
CA SER A 96 12.24 0.20 17.26
C SER A 96 12.79 -1.11 16.69
N GLU A 97 13.85 -1.67 17.29
CA GLU A 97 14.45 -2.90 16.80
C GLU A 97 13.55 -4.14 17.04
N GLN A 98 13.40 -4.96 15.99
CA GLN A 98 13.04 -6.38 16.00
C GLN A 98 11.54 -6.78 16.10
N THR A 99 10.64 -6.11 15.39
CA THR A 99 9.23 -6.60 15.32
C THR A 99 8.72 -6.95 13.93
N GLY A 100 9.47 -6.67 12.86
CA GLY A 100 8.97 -6.82 11.48
C GLY A 100 7.87 -5.80 11.12
N HIS A 101 7.68 -4.77 11.95
CA HIS A 101 6.77 -3.65 11.75
C HIS A 101 7.52 -2.42 11.22
N ALA A 102 6.87 -1.25 11.16
CA ALA A 102 7.51 -0.07 10.60
C ALA A 102 8.69 0.39 11.46
N ASN A 103 9.69 0.97 10.80
CA ASN A 103 10.94 1.40 11.44
C ASN A 103 11.36 2.80 10.95
N TRP A 104 12.46 3.33 11.48
CA TRP A 104 13.01 4.61 11.06
C TRP A 104 13.83 4.48 9.78
N GLY A 105 13.45 5.26 8.77
CA GLY A 105 14.24 5.49 7.56
C GLY A 105 14.81 6.90 7.54
N ALA A 106 15.86 7.08 6.75
CA ALA A 106 16.47 8.37 6.49
C ALA A 106 16.81 8.51 5.00
N LYS A 107 16.58 9.70 4.45
CA LYS A 107 17.01 10.09 3.10
C LYS A 107 17.54 11.50 3.10
N PHE A 108 18.37 11.84 2.11
CA PHE A 108 18.75 13.23 1.86
C PHE A 108 17.80 13.84 0.83
N ASP A 109 17.34 15.06 1.07
CA ASP A 109 16.62 15.82 0.05
C ASP A 109 17.59 16.36 -1.02
N SER A 110 17.05 16.97 -2.08
CA SER A 110 17.83 17.56 -3.18
C SER A 110 18.75 18.71 -2.73
N PHE A 111 18.57 19.22 -1.52
CA PHE A 111 19.35 20.29 -0.92
C PHE A 111 20.40 19.76 0.08
N GLY A 112 20.51 18.43 0.25
CA GLY A 112 21.46 17.79 1.16
C GLY A 112 21.00 17.73 2.63
N ASN A 113 19.74 18.05 2.94
CA ASN A 113 19.22 17.93 4.30
C ASN A 113 18.80 16.49 4.59
N LYS A 114 19.15 15.97 5.77
CA LYS A 114 18.69 14.66 6.23
C LYS A 114 17.22 14.74 6.66
N VAL A 115 16.36 14.02 5.96
CA VAL A 115 14.94 13.84 6.27
C VAL A 115 14.72 12.42 6.79
N THR A 116 14.10 12.29 7.95
CA THR A 116 13.76 10.98 8.54
C THR A 116 12.25 10.75 8.54
N TRP A 117 11.84 9.49 8.43
CA TRP A 117 10.45 9.08 8.58
C TRP A 117 10.36 7.77 9.34
N PHE A 118 9.23 7.56 10.01
CA PHE A 118 8.90 6.29 10.65
C PHE A 118 7.86 5.59 9.79
N GLY A 119 8.16 4.40 9.30
CA GLY A 119 7.31 3.72 8.33
C GLY A 119 7.99 2.62 7.54
N TYR A 120 7.63 2.57 6.26
CA TYR A 120 8.04 1.58 5.28
C TYR A 120 8.65 2.25 4.05
N LYS A 121 9.21 1.44 3.16
CA LYS A 121 9.56 1.76 1.79
C LYS A 121 8.75 0.85 0.87
N LEU A 122 8.22 1.41 -0.21
CA LEU A 122 7.62 0.67 -1.31
C LEU A 122 8.59 0.70 -2.48
N HIS A 123 9.18 -0.45 -2.79
CA HIS A 123 10.03 -0.65 -3.96
C HIS A 123 9.14 -1.01 -5.15
N LEU A 124 9.24 -0.25 -6.24
CA LEU A 124 8.44 -0.45 -7.44
C LEU A 124 9.35 -0.68 -8.63
N ALA A 125 9.11 -1.77 -9.36
CA ALA A 125 9.58 -1.93 -10.73
C ALA A 125 8.46 -1.50 -11.68
N VAL A 126 8.79 -0.62 -12.62
CA VAL A 126 7.85 -0.02 -13.56
C VAL A 126 8.38 -0.15 -14.97
N ASP A 127 7.50 -0.57 -15.89
CA ASP A 127 7.78 -0.56 -17.31
C ASP A 127 7.87 0.89 -17.81
N THR A 128 9.00 1.29 -18.39
CA THR A 128 9.21 2.71 -18.72
C THR A 128 8.40 3.19 -19.92
N GLN A 129 7.84 2.29 -20.72
CA GLN A 129 7.04 2.66 -21.89
C GLN A 129 5.57 2.87 -21.54
N SER A 130 4.97 1.91 -20.83
CA SER A 130 3.57 1.94 -20.41
C SER A 130 3.35 2.66 -19.08
N GLU A 131 4.42 2.89 -18.32
CA GLU A 131 4.41 3.41 -16.95
C GLU A 131 3.64 2.51 -15.96
N LEU A 132 3.40 1.24 -16.33
CA LEU A 132 2.67 0.30 -15.50
C LEU A 132 3.60 -0.45 -14.53
N PRO A 133 3.14 -0.66 -13.28
CA PRO A 133 3.90 -1.43 -12.30
C PRO A 133 4.02 -2.90 -12.73
N LEU A 134 5.23 -3.44 -12.61
CA LEU A 134 5.59 -4.83 -12.93
C LEU A 134 5.72 -5.69 -11.68
N ALA A 135 6.31 -5.11 -10.65
CA ALA A 135 6.54 -5.75 -9.37
C ALA A 135 6.53 -4.69 -8.26
N LEU A 136 6.12 -5.10 -7.07
CA LEU A 136 6.10 -4.24 -5.88
C LEU A 136 6.50 -5.04 -4.65
N GLU A 137 7.33 -4.43 -3.80
CA GLU A 137 7.75 -5.01 -2.53
C GLU A 137 7.74 -3.94 -1.44
N VAL A 138 7.26 -4.27 -0.25
CA VAL A 138 7.18 -3.32 0.87
C VAL A 138 8.08 -3.79 2.00
N THR A 139 9.08 -2.98 2.32
CA THR A 139 10.02 -3.27 3.41
C THR A 139 9.90 -2.24 4.53
N PRO A 140 10.31 -2.56 5.77
CA PRO A 140 10.60 -1.55 6.78
C PRO A 140 11.56 -0.47 6.26
N ALA A 141 11.45 0.74 6.79
CA ALA A 141 12.16 1.90 6.24
C ALA A 141 13.69 1.91 6.47
N ASP A 142 14.19 1.05 7.36
CA ASP A 142 15.61 0.84 7.65
C ASP A 142 16.30 -0.11 6.66
N VAL A 143 15.54 -0.87 5.86
CA VAL A 143 16.09 -1.76 4.83
C VAL A 143 16.75 -0.94 3.72
N ASN A 144 17.97 -1.34 3.30
CA ASN A 144 18.73 -0.66 2.27
C ASN A 144 18.23 -1.01 0.87
N ASP A 145 18.14 -0.02 -0.01
CA ASP A 145 17.61 -0.17 -1.37
C ASP A 145 18.52 -1.04 -2.26
N GLY A 146 19.82 -1.12 -1.96
CA GLY A 146 20.77 -1.98 -2.68
C GLY A 146 20.64 -3.48 -2.37
N GLU A 147 19.89 -3.85 -1.34
CA GLU A 147 19.69 -5.26 -0.95
C GLU A 147 18.40 -5.86 -1.50
N MET A 148 17.47 -5.03 -2.00
CA MET A 148 16.13 -5.45 -2.40
C MET A 148 15.73 -4.88 -3.76
N ALA A 149 15.68 -5.74 -4.78
CA ALA A 149 14.90 -5.48 -5.99
C ALA A 149 13.56 -6.23 -5.87
N PRO A 150 12.44 -5.65 -6.30
CA PRO A 150 11.19 -6.40 -6.36
C PRO A 150 11.30 -7.48 -7.45
N ASP A 151 11.05 -8.75 -7.06
CA ASP A 151 11.07 -9.94 -7.94
C ASP A 151 9.82 -10.05 -8.84
#